data_AF-A0A0Q4QDG3-F1
#
_entry.id   AF-A0A0Q4QDG3-F1
#
_cell.length_a   1.000
_cell.length_b   1.000
_cell.length_c   1.000
_cell.angle_alpha   90.00
_cell.angle_beta   90.00
_cell.angle_gamma   90.00
#
_symmetry.space_group_name_H-M   'P 1'
#
loop_
_entity.id
_entity.type
_entity.pdbx_description
1 polymer ?
#
loop_
_entity_poly.entity_id
_entity_poly.type
_entity_poly.pdbx_seq_one_letter_code
_entity_poly.pdbx_strand_id
1 'polypeptide(L)'
;MQRTTLLSASTLILAGALSAQPATAQSAHEAHAAHAHAPAAATTPAPAQRWTTDAPLREGMRGIRVAVQALEHYEHGHMGIAQARSTAALIDTAVDGIFANCRLEPDADVALHGLLAQFLAGAEAVRTSQQVPVQEIAGMRSALARYPQLFDDPQWDATAD
;
A
#
# COMPACT_ATOMS: atom_id res chain seq x y z
N MET A 1 -3.64 12.69 -81.95
CA MET A 1 -4.79 11.83 -81.65
C MET A 1 -5.58 12.49 -80.53
N GLN A 2 -6.79 12.97 -80.83
CA GLN A 2 -7.75 13.51 -79.86
C GLN A 2 -8.06 12.49 -78.77
N ARG A 3 -8.20 12.94 -77.53
CA ARG A 3 -9.31 12.52 -76.68
C ARG A 3 -9.63 13.54 -75.59
N THR A 4 -10.90 13.87 -75.61
CA THR A 4 -11.63 14.94 -74.94
C THR A 4 -12.18 14.45 -73.59
N THR A 5 -12.52 15.40 -72.71
CA THR A 5 -13.62 15.34 -71.70
C THR A 5 -13.41 14.42 -70.47
N LEU A 6 -13.80 14.74 -69.22
CA LEU A 6 -14.95 15.51 -68.71
C LEU A 6 -14.70 16.04 -67.27
N LEU A 7 -15.51 17.05 -66.95
CA LEU A 7 -15.82 17.67 -65.66
C LEU A 7 -16.01 16.70 -64.48
N SER A 8 -15.62 17.15 -63.28
CA SER A 8 -16.56 17.20 -62.14
C SER A 8 -16.02 18.07 -61.01
N ALA A 9 -16.82 19.08 -60.69
CA ALA A 9 -16.67 19.95 -59.54
C ALA A 9 -17.14 19.23 -58.27
N SER A 10 -16.45 19.45 -57.16
CA SER A 10 -17.03 19.42 -55.81
C SER A 10 -16.12 20.21 -54.87
N THR A 11 -16.44 21.49 -54.75
CA THR A 11 -16.03 22.36 -53.65
C THR A 11 -16.58 21.81 -52.34
N LEU A 12 -15.71 21.51 -51.39
CA LEU A 12 -16.08 21.37 -49.98
C LEU A 12 -15.32 22.43 -49.18
N ILE A 13 -16.06 23.45 -48.77
CA ILE A 13 -15.64 24.49 -47.85
C ILE A 13 -15.67 23.88 -46.45
N LEU A 14 -14.55 23.89 -45.73
CA LEU A 14 -14.54 23.73 -44.28
C LEU A 14 -13.68 24.81 -43.64
N ALA A 15 -14.34 25.91 -43.28
CA ALA A 15 -13.78 26.95 -42.44
C ALA A 15 -13.80 26.46 -40.98
N GLY A 16 -12.62 26.09 -40.47
CA GLY A 16 -12.39 25.87 -39.03
C GLY A 16 -11.64 27.07 -38.46
N ALA A 17 -12.31 27.87 -37.64
CA ALA A 17 -11.70 28.96 -36.91
C ALA A 17 -10.70 28.40 -35.88
N LEU A 18 -9.42 28.77 -36.00
CA LEU A 18 -8.38 28.41 -35.05
C LEU A 18 -8.42 29.40 -33.88
N SER A 19 -9.09 29.01 -32.80
CA SER A 19 -9.06 29.70 -31.52
C SER A 19 -7.65 29.59 -30.92
N ALA A 20 -6.93 30.70 -30.82
CA ALA A 20 -5.66 30.75 -30.08
C ALA A 20 -5.96 30.62 -28.58
N GLN A 21 -5.49 29.53 -27.96
CA GLN A 21 -5.51 29.36 -26.51
C GLN A 21 -4.25 30.00 -25.90
N PRO A 22 -4.34 30.70 -24.75
CA PRO A 22 -3.17 31.22 -24.07
C PRO A 22 -2.35 30.07 -23.47
N ALA A 23 -1.07 30.01 -23.82
CA ALA A 23 -0.10 29.14 -23.18
C ALA A 23 0.16 29.65 -21.75
N THR A 24 -0.38 28.96 -20.75
CA THR A 24 0.02 29.16 -19.35
C THR A 24 1.40 28.55 -19.15
N ALA A 25 2.40 29.38 -18.92
CA ALA A 25 3.70 28.93 -18.43
C ALA A 25 3.53 28.37 -17.01
N GLN A 26 3.67 27.05 -16.86
CA GLN A 26 3.88 26.44 -15.55
C GLN A 26 5.37 26.45 -15.27
N SER A 27 5.77 27.36 -14.36
CA SER A 27 7.08 27.34 -13.73
C SER A 27 7.35 25.96 -13.16
N ALA A 28 8.45 25.37 -13.60
CA ALA A 28 9.07 24.28 -12.89
C ALA A 28 9.66 24.78 -11.57
N HIS A 29 9.64 23.88 -10.59
CA HIS A 29 10.42 23.88 -9.36
C HIS A 29 9.75 24.39 -8.07
N GLU A 30 8.73 23.65 -7.62
CA GLU A 30 8.49 23.43 -6.19
C GLU A 30 8.53 21.92 -5.93
N ALA A 31 9.74 21.42 -5.69
CA ALA A 31 9.95 20.10 -5.12
C ALA A 31 9.95 20.23 -3.59
N HIS A 32 8.78 20.33 -2.97
CA HIS A 32 8.59 20.00 -1.55
C HIS A 32 7.11 19.69 -1.28
N ALA A 33 6.89 18.65 -0.47
CA ALA A 33 5.61 18.10 -0.04
C ALA A 33 4.88 17.17 -1.01
N ALA A 34 5.48 16.01 -1.26
CA ALA A 34 4.69 14.79 -1.46
C ALA A 34 4.84 13.91 -0.22
N HIS A 35 4.15 14.27 0.87
CA HIS A 35 3.58 13.22 1.72
C HIS A 35 2.43 12.62 0.91
N ALA A 36 2.79 11.86 -0.13
CA ALA A 36 1.84 11.00 -0.78
C ALA A 36 1.39 10.04 0.31
N HIS A 37 0.18 10.24 0.83
CA HIS A 37 -0.58 9.14 1.40
C HIS A 37 -0.35 7.96 0.45
N ALA A 38 0.31 6.91 0.94
CA ALA A 38 0.43 5.68 0.19
C ALA A 38 -0.96 5.41 -0.38
N PRO A 39 -1.12 5.30 -1.71
CA PRO A 39 -2.43 5.11 -2.32
C PRO A 39 -3.07 3.94 -1.57
N ALA A 40 -4.28 4.15 -1.03
CA ALA A 40 -4.95 3.17 -0.20
C ALA A 40 -4.78 1.80 -0.87
N ALA A 41 -3.96 0.94 -0.27
CA ALA A 41 -3.55 -0.30 -0.90
C ALA A 41 -4.84 -1.02 -1.30
N ALA A 42 -5.01 -1.27 -2.60
CA ALA A 42 -6.22 -1.89 -3.11
C ALA A 42 -6.49 -3.13 -2.25
N THR A 43 -7.65 -3.14 -1.59
CA THR A 43 -7.94 -4.18 -0.63
C THR A 43 -8.25 -5.45 -1.42
N THR A 44 -7.31 -6.40 -1.41
CA THR A 44 -7.51 -7.72 -1.98
C THR A 44 -8.76 -8.33 -1.34
N PRO A 45 -9.80 -8.67 -2.15
CA PRO A 45 -10.97 -9.36 -1.64
C PRO A 45 -10.58 -10.67 -0.95
N ALA A 46 -11.34 -11.07 0.06
CA ALA A 46 -11.13 -12.37 0.68
C ALA A 46 -11.35 -13.48 -0.37
N PRO A 47 -10.43 -14.45 -0.50
CA PRO A 47 -10.59 -15.55 -1.43
C PRO A 47 -11.71 -16.48 -0.95
N ALA A 48 -12.32 -17.25 -1.87
CA ALA A 48 -13.34 -18.24 -1.53
C ALA A 48 -12.79 -19.34 -0.60
N GLN A 49 -11.49 -19.62 -0.68
CA GLN A 49 -10.74 -20.48 0.23
C GLN A 49 -9.51 -19.71 0.71
N ARG A 50 -9.25 -19.70 2.01
CA ARG A 50 -8.05 -19.07 2.58
C ARG A 50 -6.77 -19.77 2.13
N TRP A 51 -5.71 -18.99 1.94
CA TRP A 51 -4.41 -19.49 1.51
C TRP A 51 -3.69 -20.22 2.66
N THR A 52 -3.02 -21.32 2.36
CA THR A 52 -2.19 -22.02 3.36
C THR A 52 -0.99 -21.16 3.77
N THR A 53 -0.51 -21.35 5.00
CA THR A 53 0.63 -20.61 5.54
C THR A 53 1.84 -21.53 5.74
N ASP A 54 3.03 -20.96 5.65
CA ASP A 54 4.27 -21.63 6.05
C ASP A 54 4.76 -21.14 7.43
N ALA A 55 5.81 -21.76 7.96
CA ALA A 55 6.32 -21.42 9.28
C ALA A 55 6.90 -19.98 9.38
N PRO A 56 7.70 -19.51 8.41
CA PRO A 56 8.19 -18.12 8.41
C PRO A 56 7.08 -17.08 8.42
N LEU A 57 6.01 -17.26 7.64
CA LEU A 57 4.87 -16.34 7.63
C LEU A 57 4.19 -16.28 8.99
N ARG A 58 3.87 -17.45 9.58
CA ARG A 58 3.19 -17.52 10.88
C ARG A 58 4.01 -16.86 11.98
N GLU A 59 5.32 -17.09 12.00
CA GLU A 59 6.21 -16.49 12.98
C GLU A 59 6.30 -14.98 12.82
N GLY A 60 6.55 -14.50 11.60
CA GLY A 60 6.62 -13.07 11.31
C GLY A 60 5.32 -12.34 11.65
N MET A 61 4.17 -12.89 11.26
CA MET A 61 2.87 -12.28 11.55
C MET A 61 2.54 -12.27 13.05
N ARG A 62 2.98 -13.28 13.82
CA ARG A 62 2.87 -13.28 15.29
C ARG A 62 3.75 -12.17 15.89
N GLY A 63 4.99 -12.03 15.41
CA GLY A 63 5.89 -10.95 15.83
C GLY A 63 5.31 -9.56 15.55
N ILE A 64 4.77 -9.34 14.34
CA ILE A 64 4.09 -8.11 13.95
C ILE A 64 2.90 -7.86 14.88
N ARG A 65 2.06 -8.87 15.15
CA ARG A 65 0.91 -8.73 16.06
C ARG A 65 1.34 -8.23 17.44
N VAL A 66 2.35 -8.84 18.04
CA VAL A 66 2.87 -8.46 19.36
C VAL A 66 3.36 -7.01 19.36
N ALA A 67 4.14 -6.62 18.34
CA ALA A 67 4.66 -5.26 18.23
C ALA A 67 3.53 -4.22 18.04
N VAL A 68 2.54 -4.49 17.19
CA VAL A 68 1.40 -3.59 16.97
C VAL A 68 0.53 -3.47 18.22
N GLN A 69 0.29 -4.56 18.95
CA GLN A 69 -0.41 -4.51 20.24
C GLN A 69 0.36 -3.67 21.26
N ALA A 70 1.69 -3.80 21.32
CA ALA A 70 2.50 -2.97 22.20
C ALA A 70 2.42 -1.46 21.85
N LEU A 71 2.23 -1.10 20.58
CA LEU A 71 2.07 0.29 20.15
C LEU A 71 0.75 0.93 20.64
N GLU A 72 -0.24 0.16 21.11
CA GLU A 72 -1.43 0.71 21.76
C GLU A 72 -1.07 1.48 23.05
N HIS A 73 0.01 1.08 23.73
CA HIS A 73 0.53 1.85 24.86
C HIS A 73 1.11 3.20 24.43
N TYR A 74 1.63 3.33 23.21
CA TYR A 74 2.10 4.61 22.68
C TYR A 74 0.91 5.54 22.38
N GLU A 75 -0.17 5.00 21.81
CA GLU A 75 -1.41 5.77 21.58
C GLU A 75 -2.04 6.28 22.87
N HIS A 76 -1.97 5.51 23.95
CA HIS A 76 -2.50 5.89 25.25
C HIS A 76 -1.52 6.69 26.13
N GLY A 77 -0.33 7.06 25.60
CA GLY A 77 0.66 7.84 26.34
C GLY A 77 1.40 7.07 27.44
N HIS A 78 1.29 5.75 27.48
CA HIS A 78 1.96 4.84 28.40
C HIS A 78 3.34 4.35 27.91
N MET A 79 3.74 4.75 26.69
CA MET A 79 5.03 4.41 26.08
C MET A 79 5.70 5.70 25.56
N GLY A 80 7.00 5.85 25.82
CA GLY A 80 7.78 6.97 25.30
C GLY A 80 8.18 6.79 23.84
N ILE A 81 8.44 7.89 23.12
CA ILE A 81 8.77 7.87 21.69
C ILE A 81 9.96 6.96 21.35
N ALA A 82 11.03 6.94 22.17
CA ALA A 82 12.19 6.08 21.91
C ALA A 82 11.85 4.58 21.96
N GLN A 83 10.97 4.19 22.90
CA GLN A 83 10.47 2.82 22.99
C GLN A 83 9.53 2.50 21.82
N ALA A 84 8.63 3.42 21.46
CA ALA A 84 7.75 3.24 20.30
C ALA A 84 8.54 3.03 18.99
N ARG A 85 9.61 3.80 18.78
CA ARG A 85 10.52 3.62 17.64
C ARG A 85 11.21 2.26 17.63
N SER A 86 11.64 1.79 18.80
CA SER A 86 12.26 0.47 18.95
C SER A 86 11.24 -0.65 18.70
N THR A 87 10.01 -0.51 19.19
CA THR A 87 8.89 -1.43 18.91
C THR A 87 8.58 -1.47 17.41
N ALA A 88 8.55 -0.32 16.73
CA ALA A 88 8.34 -0.26 15.29
C ALA A 88 9.47 -0.96 14.49
N ALA A 89 10.72 -0.92 14.96
CA ALA A 89 11.82 -1.66 14.33
C ALA A 89 11.67 -3.18 14.42
N LEU A 90 10.93 -3.69 15.41
CA LEU A 90 10.58 -5.12 15.49
C LEU A 90 9.63 -5.54 14.35
N ILE A 91 8.76 -4.62 13.91
CA ILE A 91 7.88 -4.83 12.75
C ILE A 91 8.73 -4.97 11.49
N ASP A 92 9.69 -4.06 11.26
CA ASP A 92 10.59 -4.15 10.10
C ASP A 92 11.35 -5.48 10.10
N THR A 93 11.92 -5.86 11.24
CA THR A 93 12.69 -7.11 11.39
C THR A 93 11.83 -8.34 11.08
N ALA A 94 10.57 -8.35 11.55
CA ALA A 94 9.65 -9.45 11.27
C ALA A 94 9.27 -9.50 9.77
N VAL A 95 9.03 -8.34 9.15
CA VAL A 95 8.73 -8.25 7.71
C VAL A 95 9.92 -8.71 6.87
N ASP A 96 11.14 -8.29 7.21
CA ASP A 96 12.37 -8.75 6.53
C ASP A 96 12.55 -10.27 6.68
N GLY A 97 12.25 -10.81 7.85
CA GLY A 97 12.25 -12.24 8.11
C GLY A 97 11.24 -13.01 7.24
N ILE A 98 10.05 -12.44 7.02
CA ILE A 98 9.05 -12.99 6.09
C ILE A 98 9.62 -12.98 4.67
N PHE A 99 10.10 -11.84 4.16
CA PHE A 99 10.63 -11.75 2.80
C PHE A 99 11.80 -12.70 2.54
N ALA A 100 12.68 -12.89 3.52
CA ALA A 100 13.86 -13.73 3.36
C ALA A 100 13.54 -15.23 3.31
N ASN A 101 12.46 -15.68 3.97
CA ASN A 101 12.26 -17.09 4.28
C ASN A 101 10.92 -17.68 3.83
N CYS A 102 9.90 -16.84 3.64
CA CYS A 102 8.55 -17.26 3.26
C CYS A 102 8.51 -17.78 1.82
N ARG A 103 7.73 -18.84 1.58
CA ARG A 103 7.58 -19.52 0.29
C ARG A 103 6.11 -19.79 0.02
N LEU A 104 5.41 -18.75 -0.39
CA LEU A 104 4.02 -18.84 -0.81
C LEU A 104 3.88 -19.09 -2.31
N GLU A 105 2.72 -19.60 -2.70
CA GLU A 105 2.27 -19.54 -4.08
C GLU A 105 2.10 -18.06 -4.51
N PRO A 106 2.29 -17.72 -5.81
CA PRO A 106 2.32 -16.33 -6.27
C PRO A 106 1.09 -15.49 -5.88
N ASP A 107 -0.11 -16.05 -5.97
CA ASP A 107 -1.35 -15.31 -5.64
C ASP A 107 -1.49 -15.04 -4.13
N ALA A 108 -1.02 -15.98 -3.30
CA ALA A 108 -0.96 -15.81 -1.85
C ALA A 108 0.06 -14.72 -1.48
N ASP A 109 1.20 -14.69 -2.15
CA ASP A 109 2.23 -13.66 -1.98
C ASP A 109 1.72 -12.25 -2.37
N VAL A 110 0.96 -12.13 -3.46
CA VAL A 110 0.30 -10.86 -3.84
C VAL A 110 -0.68 -10.40 -2.75
N ALA A 111 -1.46 -11.32 -2.17
CA ALA A 111 -2.38 -10.99 -1.08
C ALA A 111 -1.61 -10.56 0.20
N LEU A 112 -0.48 -11.20 0.49
CA LEU A 112 0.38 -10.88 1.63
C LEU A 112 0.99 -9.48 1.51
N HIS A 113 1.50 -9.12 0.32
CA HIS A 113 2.15 -7.83 0.07
C HIS A 113 1.27 -6.63 0.45
N GLY A 114 -0.04 -6.69 0.21
CA GLY A 114 -0.98 -5.64 0.60
C GLY A 114 -1.13 -5.44 2.12
N LEU A 115 -0.87 -6.48 2.91
CA LEU A 115 -0.80 -6.38 4.37
C LEU A 115 0.56 -5.83 4.81
N LEU A 116 1.65 -6.38 4.26
CA LEU A 116 3.02 -5.97 4.62
C LEU A 116 3.28 -4.49 4.35
N ALA A 117 2.74 -3.95 3.25
CA ALA A 117 2.83 -2.52 2.95
C ALA A 117 2.22 -1.63 4.05
N GLN A 118 1.11 -2.05 4.67
CA GLN A 118 0.48 -1.30 5.77
C GLN A 118 1.30 -1.38 7.06
N PHE A 119 1.93 -2.53 7.33
CA PHE A 119 2.83 -2.67 8.48
C PHE A 119 4.07 -1.80 8.33
N LEU A 120 4.70 -1.80 7.15
CA LEU A 120 5.87 -0.97 6.88
C LEU A 120 5.54 0.52 6.94
N ALA A 121 4.42 0.94 6.34
CA ALA A 121 3.98 2.34 6.40
C ALA A 121 3.69 2.80 7.84
N GLY A 122 3.03 1.96 8.64
CA GLY A 122 2.76 2.26 10.04
C GLY A 122 4.01 2.31 10.91
N ALA A 123 4.92 1.36 10.71
CA ALA A 123 6.19 1.33 11.41
C ALA A 123 7.05 2.56 11.07
N GLU A 124 7.11 2.95 9.78
CA GLU A 124 7.80 4.16 9.34
C GLU A 124 7.19 5.44 9.96
N ALA A 125 5.86 5.54 9.97
CA ALA A 125 5.18 6.67 10.59
C ALA A 125 5.53 6.78 12.09
N VAL A 126 5.54 5.67 12.83
CA VAL A 126 5.95 5.65 14.25
C VAL A 126 7.41 6.05 14.41
N ARG A 127 8.29 5.63 13.51
CA ARG A 127 9.71 5.99 13.56
C ARG A 127 9.98 7.46 13.33
N THR A 128 9.26 8.07 12.40
CA THR A 128 9.60 9.41 11.86
C THR A 128 8.76 10.55 12.43
N SER A 129 7.54 10.26 12.90
CA SER A 129 6.63 11.29 13.42
C SER A 129 7.11 11.89 14.73
N GLN A 130 6.83 13.19 14.92
CA GLN A 130 7.02 13.89 16.20
C GLN A 130 5.85 13.69 17.15
N GLN A 131 4.68 13.38 16.61
CA GLN A 131 3.44 13.09 17.34
C GLN A 131 3.05 11.62 17.14
N VAL A 132 2.13 11.11 17.94
CA VAL A 132 1.61 9.75 17.78
C VAL A 132 0.83 9.64 16.45
N PRO A 133 1.24 8.76 15.52
CA PRO A 133 0.54 8.56 14.24
C PRO A 133 -0.63 7.58 14.41
N VAL A 134 -1.71 8.05 15.03
CA VAL A 134 -2.86 7.21 15.42
C VAL A 134 -3.52 6.52 14.22
N GLN A 135 -3.62 7.20 13.07
CA GLN A 135 -4.27 6.63 11.89
C GLN A 135 -3.46 5.48 11.30
N GLU A 136 -2.14 5.62 11.29
CA GLU A 136 -1.22 4.63 10.75
C GLU A 136 -1.12 3.39 11.67
N ILE A 137 -1.14 3.59 12.99
CA ILE A 137 -1.24 2.48 13.95
C ILE A 137 -2.59 1.75 13.80
N ALA A 138 -3.69 2.47 13.60
CA ALA A 138 -4.99 1.87 13.29
C ALA A 138 -5.01 1.10 11.95
N GLY A 139 -4.24 1.57 10.95
CA GLY A 139 -4.02 0.86 9.69
C GLY A 139 -3.36 -0.50 9.90
N MET A 140 -2.33 -0.57 10.74
CA MET A 140 -1.68 -1.84 11.10
C MET A 140 -2.66 -2.80 11.80
N ARG A 141 -3.49 -2.32 12.73
CA ARG A 141 -4.55 -3.15 13.34
C ARG A 141 -5.54 -3.67 12.30
N SER A 142 -5.92 -2.84 11.33
CA SER A 142 -6.83 -3.24 10.25
C SER A 142 -6.20 -4.31 9.34
N ALA A 143 -4.90 -4.22 9.08
CA ALA A 143 -4.16 -5.26 8.36
C ALA A 143 -4.09 -6.58 9.16
N LEU A 144 -3.85 -6.52 10.48
CA LEU A 144 -3.90 -7.71 11.35
C LEU A 144 -5.29 -8.37 11.35
N ALA A 145 -6.37 -7.57 11.36
CA ALA A 145 -7.74 -8.08 11.31
C ALA A 145 -8.08 -8.74 9.96
N ARG A 146 -7.41 -8.34 8.88
CA ARG A 146 -7.56 -8.95 7.54
C ARG A 146 -6.80 -10.25 7.38
N TYR A 147 -5.64 -10.41 8.02
CA TYR A 147 -4.81 -11.60 7.87
C TYR A 147 -5.57 -12.94 8.01
N PRO A 148 -6.36 -13.20 9.07
CA PRO A 148 -7.05 -14.49 9.22
C PRO A 148 -8.21 -14.69 8.23
N GLN A 149 -8.63 -13.64 7.52
CA GLN A 149 -9.62 -13.72 6.43
C GLN A 149 -8.98 -14.15 5.11
N LEU A 150 -7.68 -13.90 4.94
CA LEU A 150 -6.91 -14.21 3.74
C LEU A 150 -6.13 -15.52 3.88
N PHE A 151 -5.59 -15.79 5.07
CA PHE A 151 -4.67 -16.87 5.33
C PHE A 151 -5.22 -17.84 6.39
N ASP A 152 -4.99 -19.12 6.15
CA ASP A 152 -5.25 -20.21 7.08
C ASP A 152 -4.02 -20.42 7.97
N ASP A 153 -3.98 -19.64 9.04
CA ASP A 153 -3.02 -19.79 10.13
C ASP A 153 -3.73 -20.44 11.32
N PRO A 154 -3.55 -21.75 11.56
CA PRO A 154 -4.27 -22.49 12.59
C PRO A 154 -3.92 -22.03 14.01
N GLN A 155 -2.82 -21.30 14.18
CA GLN A 155 -2.37 -20.80 15.48
C GLN A 155 -2.74 -19.33 15.69
N TRP A 156 -3.38 -18.68 14.71
CA TRP A 156 -3.67 -17.25 14.79
C TRP A 156 -4.59 -16.91 15.97
N ASP A 157 -5.66 -17.67 16.17
CA ASP A 157 -6.62 -17.43 17.24
C ASP A 157 -6.45 -18.39 18.42
N ALA A 158 -5.38 -19.20 18.41
CA ALA A 158 -5.03 -19.99 19.59
C ALA A 158 -4.67 -19.02 20.73
N THR A 159 -5.36 -19.15 21.86
CA THR A 159 -4.95 -18.47 23.09
C THR A 159 -3.52 -18.88 23.39
N ALA A 160 -2.62 -17.91 23.53
CA ALA A 160 -1.28 -18.18 24.03
C ALA A 160 -1.44 -18.68 25.48
N ASP A 161 -1.19 -19.97 25.68
CA ASP A 161 -1.05 -20.57 27.02
C ASP A 161 0.19 -20.02 27.73
#